data_AF-R5CVI3-F1
#
_entry.id   AF-R5CVI3-F1
#
_cell.length_a   1.000
_cell.length_b   1.000
_cell.length_c   1.000
_cell.angle_alpha   90.00
_cell.angle_beta   90.00
_cell.angle_gamma   90.00
#
_symmetry.space_group_name_H-M   'P 1'
#
loop_
_entity.id
_entity.type
_entity.pdbx_description
1 polymer ?
#
loop_
_entity_poly.entity_id
_entity_poly.type
_entity_poly.pdbx_seq_one_letter_code
_entity_poly.pdbx_strand_id
1 'polypeptide(L)' 'MADGNNIVKEKAEKFAIRIVKCSRFIRETKREYSLADQLLRCGTSIGANLYEAEFAQSKADFISKMSIALKEASETKYWL' A
#
# COMPACT_ATOMS: atom_id res chain seq x y z
N MET A 1 -3.42 24.11 -7.75
CA MET A 1 -3.06 22.89 -8.48
C MET A 1 -4.16 21.90 -8.15
N ALA A 2 -5.21 21.93 -8.97
CA ALA A 2 -6.53 21.42 -8.64
C ALA A 2 -6.77 20.05 -9.29
N ASP A 3 -7.35 19.14 -8.50
CA ASP A 3 -8.23 18.04 -8.88
C ASP A 3 -8.05 17.46 -10.29
N GLY A 4 -7.12 16.51 -10.40
CA GLY A 4 -7.12 15.50 -11.44
C GLY A 4 -7.05 14.14 -10.77
N ASN A 5 -8.17 13.43 -10.74
CA ASN A 5 -8.37 12.14 -10.06
C ASN A 5 -7.15 11.21 -10.22
N ASN A 6 -6.29 11.09 -9.20
CA ASN A 6 -5.14 10.18 -9.24
C ASN A 6 -5.64 8.76 -9.03
N ILE A 7 -6.01 8.11 -10.13
CA ILE A 7 -6.61 6.77 -10.17
C ILE A 7 -5.77 5.76 -9.35
N VAL A 8 -4.44 5.90 -9.36
CA VAL A 8 -3.55 5.00 -8.62
C VAL A 8 -3.72 5.18 -7.11
N LYS A 9 -3.84 6.42 -6.63
CA LYS A 9 -4.11 6.71 -5.21
C LYS A 9 -5.47 6.21 -4.76
N GLU A 10 -6.52 6.54 -5.51
CA GLU A 10 -7.88 6.12 -5.18
C GLU A 10 -7.96 4.58 -5.07
N LYS A 11 -7.30 3.87 -6.00
CA LYS A 11 -7.20 2.41 -5.96
C LYS A 11 -6.37 1.93 -4.77
N ALA A 12 -5.26 2.59 -4.45
CA ALA A 12 -4.42 2.23 -3.32
C ALA A 12 -5.11 2.40 -1.97
N GLU A 13 -5.91 3.46 -1.78
CA GLU A 13 -6.73 3.65 -0.57
C GLU A 13 -7.77 2.54 -0.41
N LYS A 14 -8.54 2.27 -1.48
CA LYS A 14 -9.51 1.18 -1.49
C LYS A 14 -8.83 -0.17 -1.23
N PHE A 15 -7.63 -0.37 -1.77
CA PHE A 15 -6.84 -1.58 -1.56
C PHE A 15 -6.34 -1.68 -0.11
N ALA A 16 -5.84 -0.60 0.49
CA ALA A 16 -5.41 -0.57 1.89
C ALA A 16 -6.55 -0.97 2.84
N ILE A 17 -7.78 -0.45 2.62
CA ILE A 17 -8.97 -0.87 3.38
C ILE A 17 -9.24 -2.38 3.23
N ARG A 18 -9.08 -2.93 2.02
CA ARG A 18 -9.22 -4.38 1.79
C ARG A 18 -8.15 -5.19 2.50
N ILE A 19 -6.90 -4.73 2.51
CA ILE A 19 -5.80 -5.36 3.22
C ILE A 19 -6.07 -5.38 4.72
N VAL A 20 -6.50 -4.26 5.32
CA VAL A 20 -6.88 -4.20 6.74
C VAL A 20 -7.97 -5.22 7.07
N LYS A 21 -9.01 -5.32 6.24
CA LYS A 21 -10.08 -6.31 6.41
C LYS A 21 -9.57 -7.75 6.26
N CYS A 22 -8.69 -8.01 5.29
CA CYS A 22 -8.07 -9.30 5.05
C CYS A 22 -7.20 -9.73 6.25
N SER A 23 -6.30 -8.87 6.71
CA SER A 23 -5.44 -9.12 7.87
C SER A 23 -6.26 -9.37 9.14
N ARG A 24 -7.35 -8.62 9.36
CA ARG A 24 -8.28 -8.90 10.47
C ARG A 24 -8.93 -10.27 10.34
N PHE A 25 -9.45 -10.61 9.16
CA PHE A 25 -10.06 -11.91 8.91
C PHE A 25 -9.07 -13.06 9.18
N ILE A 26 -7.82 -12.96 8.70
CA ILE A 26 -6.79 -13.97 8.93
C ILE A 26 -6.51 -14.12 10.44
N ARG A 27 -6.34 -13.02 11.18
CA ARG A 27 -6.12 -13.07 12.64
C ARG A 27 -7.28 -13.67 13.40
N GLU A 28 -8.50 -13.26 13.07
CA GLU A 28 -9.71 -13.66 13.80
C GLU A 28 -10.11 -15.10 13.50
N THR A 29 -9.98 -15.55 12.24
CA THR A 29 -10.48 -16.87 11.79
C THR A 29 -9.40 -17.94 11.66
N LYS A 30 -8.18 -17.58 11.26
CA LYS A 30 -7.08 -18.53 11.07
C LYS A 30 -6.08 -18.50 12.21
N ARG A 31 -6.12 -17.47 13.07
CA ARG A 31 -5.17 -17.26 14.17
C ARG A 31 -3.72 -17.15 13.68
N GLU A 32 -3.52 -16.74 12.43
CA GLU A 32 -2.21 -16.51 11.83
C GLU A 32 -1.82 -15.03 11.93
N TYR A 33 -0.97 -14.71 12.91
CA TYR A 33 -0.63 -13.32 13.21
C TYR A 33 0.52 -12.82 12.35
N SER A 34 1.60 -13.60 12.23
CA SER A 34 2.81 -13.21 11.49
C SER A 34 2.52 -12.89 10.02
N LEU A 35 1.76 -13.74 9.33
CA LEU A 35 1.36 -13.49 7.94
C LEU A 35 0.45 -12.26 7.84
N ALA A 36 -0.53 -12.13 8.75
CA ALA A 36 -1.44 -10.99 8.75
C ALA A 36 -0.72 -9.66 9.05
N ASP A 37 0.31 -9.66 9.89
CA ASP A 37 1.19 -8.52 10.14
C ASP A 37 2.00 -8.15 8.90
N GLN A 38 2.62 -9.13 8.22
CA GLN A 38 3.35 -8.88 6.98
C GLN A 38 2.43 -8.29 5.90
N LEU A 39 1.28 -8.92 5.68
CA LEU A 39 0.29 -8.47 4.69
C LEU A 39 -0.24 -7.06 5.00
N LEU A 40 -0.48 -6.76 6.28
CA LEU A 40 -0.94 -5.45 6.72
C LEU A 40 0.10 -4.38 6.41
N ARG A 41 1.37 -4.65 6.75
CA ARG A 41 2.47 -3.69 6.57
C ARG A 41 2.72 -3.41 5.10
N CYS A 42 2.99 -4.43 4.30
CA CYS A 42 3.31 -4.20 2.89
C CYS A 42 2.11 -3.64 2.12
N GLY A 43 0.91 -4.22 2.32
CA GLY A 43 -0.28 -3.81 1.56
C GLY A 43 -0.78 -2.40 1.85
N THR A 44 -0.59 -1.89 3.08
CA THR A 44 -0.92 -0.48 3.40
C THR A 44 0.21 0.49 3.03
N SER A 45 1.47 0.04 3.00
CA SER A 45 2.62 0.86 2.63
C SER A 45 2.63 1.30 1.17
N ILE A 46 1.91 0.61 0.28
CA ILE A 46 1.69 1.03 -1.11
C ILE A 46 1.07 2.43 -1.14
N GLY A 47 -0.06 2.62 -0.45
CA GLY A 47 -0.75 3.90 -0.37
C GLY A 47 0.11 4.97 0.30
N ALA A 48 0.75 4.62 1.42
CA ALA A 48 1.62 5.56 2.15
C ALA A 48 2.72 6.16 1.26
N ASN A 49 3.43 5.32 0.49
CA ASN A 49 4.48 5.80 -0.42
C ASN A 49 3.93 6.63 -1.59
N LEU A 50 2.73 6.32 -2.10
CA LEU A 50 2.08 7.14 -3.12
C LEU A 50 1.69 8.53 -2.61
N TYR A 51 1.29 8.63 -1.34
CA TYR A 51 1.01 9.88 -0.66
C TYR A 51 2.29 10.68 -0.43
N GLU A 52 3.36 10.05 0.04
CA GLU A 52 4.67 10.70 0.17
C GLU A 52 5.20 11.23 -1.17
N ALA A 53 4.95 10.52 -2.27
CA ALA A 53 5.34 10.96 -3.61
C ALA A 53 4.71 12.31 -4.01
N GLU A 54 3.54 12.70 -3.47
CA GLU A 54 2.94 14.02 -3.79
C GLU A 54 3.74 15.19 -3.25
N PHE A 55 4.40 14.96 -2.13
CA PHE A 55 5.22 15.95 -1.46
C PHE A 55 6.70 15.82 -1.84
N ALA A 56 7.00 15.06 -2.89
CA ALA A 56 8.36 14.85 -3.36
C ALA A 56 9.03 16.17 -3.73
N GLN A 57 10.26 16.35 -3.25
CA GLN A 57 11.02 17.59 -3.44
C GLN A 57 11.70 17.66 -4.82
N SER A 58 11.72 16.55 -5.56
CA SER A 58 12.27 16.46 -6.90
C SER A 58 11.63 15.32 -7.70
N LYS A 59 11.87 15.30 -9.01
CA LYS A 59 11.46 14.18 -9.87
C LYS A 59 12.12 12.85 -9.46
N ALA A 60 13.38 12.89 -9.02
CA ALA A 60 14.08 11.70 -8.57
C ALA A 60 13.47 11.13 -7.27
N ASP A 61 13.10 12.01 -6.34
CA ASP A 61 12.41 11.64 -5.10
C ASP A 61 11.03 11.04 -5.39
N PHE A 62 10.26 11.67 -6.29
CA PHE A 62 8.98 11.13 -6.77
C PHE A 62 9.15 9.70 -7.32
N ILE A 63 10.10 9.48 -8.22
CA ILE A 63 10.37 8.16 -8.82
C ILE A 63 10.79 7.15 -7.74
N SER A 64 11.59 7.57 -6.76
CA SER A 64 12.01 6.73 -5.64
C SER A 64 10.79 6.23 -4.84
N LYS A 65 9.91 7.15 -4.42
CA LYS A 65 8.67 6.82 -3.68
C LYS A 65 7.73 5.92 -4.47
N MET A 66 7.53 6.21 -5.75
CA MET A 66 6.74 5.35 -6.65
C MET A 66 7.35 3.95 -6.79
N SER A 67 8.69 3.85 -6.84
CA SER A 67 9.39 2.56 -6.94
C SER A 67 9.26 1.74 -5.65
N ILE A 68 9.26 2.39 -4.48
CA ILE A 68 9.00 1.73 -3.20
C ILE A 68 7.56 1.21 -3.19
N ALA A 69 6.57 2.02 -3.58
CA ALA A 69 5.17 1.58 -3.66
C ALA A 69 5.00 0.34 -4.57
N LEU A 70 5.74 0.25 -5.67
CA LEU A 70 5.74 -0.93 -6.56
C LEU A 70 6.36 -2.16 -5.91
N LYS A 71 7.44 -1.99 -5.11
CA LYS A 71 8.04 -3.09 -4.34
C LYS A 71 7.06 -3.63 -3.31
N GLU A 72 6.41 -2.75 -2.56
CA GLU A 72 5.37 -3.12 -1.57
C GLU A 72 4.19 -3.85 -2.23
N ALA A 73 3.78 -3.42 -3.42
CA ALA A 73 2.74 -4.11 -4.20
C ALA A 73 3.17 -5.51 -4.64
N SER A 74 4.43 -5.67 -5.03
CA SER A 74 5.00 -6.97 -5.44
C SER A 74 5.11 -7.92 -4.25
N GLU A 75 5.53 -7.42 -3.08
CA GLU A 75 5.57 -8.19 -1.84
C GLU A 75 4.17 -8.58 -1.38
N THR A 76 3.21 -7.65 -1.42
CA THR A 76 1.80 -7.94 -1.08
C THR A 76 1.25 -9.05 -1.99
N LYS A 77 1.58 -9.02 -3.28
CA LYS A 77 1.21 -10.08 -4.23
C LYS A 77 1.88 -11.42 -3.91
N TYR A 78 3.10 -11.44 -3.39
CA TYR A 78 3.78 -12.67 -2.98
C TYR A 78 3.11 -13.35 -1.78
N TRP A 79 2.56 -12.56 -0.85
CA TRP A 79 1.88 -13.08 0.34
C TRP A 79 0.42 -13.51 0.11
N LEU A 80 -0.20 -13.09 -1.01
CA LEU A 80 -1.57 -13.45 -1.42
C LEU A 80 -1.58 -14.71 -2.29
#